data_AF-A0A3E2B187-F1
#
_entry.id   AF-A0A3E2B187-F1
#
_cell.length_a   1.000
_cell.length_b   1.000
_cell.length_c   1.000
_cell.angle_alpha   90.00
_cell.angle_beta   90.00
_cell.angle_gamma   90.00
#
_symmetry.space_group_name_H-M   'P 1'
#
loop_
_entity.id
_entity.type
_entity.pdbx_description
1 polymer ?
#
loop_
_entity_poly.entity_id
_entity_poly.type
_entity_poly.pdbx_seq_one_letter_code
_entity_poly.pdbx_strand_id
1 'polypeptide(L)'
;MAYQNDDLLAFRQLRAQAARKKQLETQRAALTDRCQVLSVQAEACRKARQAAEQEVATLESKGPMGLLYTIAGDKAKRLDEARQTLRKARADDQQASWDLAQAQVDLAQTERSLEPLAGCDSAFAAARQARATTLQAADLPQSRQLRILEEALAQGEDWFQRLTDLCAQCRAVLDAARQTLRLAERVEQFRTPSTLALLQDAADLTVQQQQKLDQNLTALLTGMEERQTQLEQTLDDLLAQDLFPSPVEEAFPD
;
A
#
# COMPACT_ATOMS: atom_id res chain seq x y z
N MET A 1 -11.55 35.85 -25.79
CA MET A 1 -10.55 35.91 -24.71
C MET A 1 -11.08 35.32 -23.39
N ALA A 2 -12.37 35.41 -23.03
CA ALA A 2 -12.90 34.81 -21.79
C ALA A 2 -12.90 33.26 -21.76
N TYR A 3 -13.25 32.61 -22.87
CA TYR A 3 -13.36 31.15 -22.97
C TYR A 3 -12.07 30.36 -22.65
N GLN A 4 -10.89 30.90 -22.96
CA GLN A 4 -9.61 30.21 -22.72
C GLN A 4 -9.22 30.16 -21.23
N ASN A 5 -9.71 31.10 -20.43
CA ASN A 5 -9.42 31.18 -18.99
C ASN A 5 -10.30 30.20 -18.19
N ASP A 6 -11.54 29.98 -18.65
CA ASP A 6 -12.45 28.99 -18.05
C ASP A 6 -11.95 27.55 -18.28
N ASP A 7 -11.41 27.24 -19.47
CA ASP A 7 -10.81 25.93 -19.77
C ASP A 7 -9.57 25.64 -18.91
N LEU A 8 -8.78 26.67 -18.63
CA LEU A 8 -7.60 26.58 -17.75
C LEU A 8 -8.00 26.28 -16.30
N LEU A 9 -9.02 26.97 -15.80
CA LEU A 9 -9.55 26.76 -14.46
C LEU A 9 -10.18 25.37 -14.32
N ALA A 10 -10.93 24.92 -15.33
CA ALA A 10 -11.49 23.57 -15.38
C ALA A 10 -10.39 22.50 -15.37
N PHE A 11 -9.30 22.68 -16.12
CA PHE A 11 -8.15 21.78 -16.10
C PHE A 11 -7.49 21.69 -14.71
N ARG A 12 -7.27 22.83 -14.05
CA ARG A 12 -6.70 22.87 -12.69
C ARG A 12 -7.63 22.20 -11.66
N GLN A 13 -8.94 22.37 -11.80
CA GLN A 13 -9.93 21.70 -10.95
C GLN A 13 -9.93 20.19 -11.15
N LEU A 14 -9.90 19.71 -12.39
CA LEU A 14 -9.80 18.28 -12.71
C LEU A 14 -8.50 17.67 -12.15
N ARG A 15 -7.37 18.38 -12.25
CA ARG A 15 -6.10 17.96 -11.65
C ARG A 15 -6.22 17.80 -10.13
N ALA A 16 -6.83 18.78 -9.45
CA ALA A 16 -7.05 18.73 -8.01
C ALA A 16 -7.99 17.58 -7.59
N GLN A 17 -9.02 17.31 -8.39
CA GLN A 17 -9.94 16.19 -8.17
C GLN A 17 -9.25 14.84 -8.35
N ALA A 18 -8.44 14.66 -9.40
CA ALA A 18 -7.67 13.43 -9.63
C ALA A 18 -6.65 13.19 -8.50
N ALA A 19 -5.96 14.23 -8.03
CA ALA A 19 -5.05 14.13 -6.89
C ALA A 19 -5.78 13.75 -5.60
N ARG A 20 -6.94 14.38 -5.33
CA ARG A 20 -7.79 14.05 -4.18
C ARG A 20 -8.32 12.61 -4.25
N LYS A 21 -8.69 12.14 -5.45
CA LYS A 21 -9.12 10.77 -5.68
C LYS A 21 -8.01 9.78 -5.31
N LYS A 22 -6.79 9.97 -5.84
CA LYS A 22 -5.62 9.14 -5.49
C LYS A 22 -5.39 9.09 -3.97
N GLN A 23 -5.46 10.23 -3.29
CA GLN A 23 -5.32 10.29 -1.82
C GLN A 23 -6.38 9.47 -1.09
N LEU A 24 -7.65 9.59 -1.49
CA LEU A 24 -8.76 8.84 -0.91
C LEU A 24 -8.67 7.34 -1.20
N GLU A 25 -8.17 6.93 -2.37
CA GLU A 25 -7.94 5.52 -2.70
C GLU A 25 -6.84 4.91 -1.83
N THR A 26 -5.75 5.64 -1.58
CA THR A 26 -4.70 5.21 -0.64
C THR A 26 -5.24 5.12 0.78
N GLN A 27 -6.05 6.10 1.22
CA GLN A 27 -6.72 6.05 2.53
C GLN A 27 -7.68 4.86 2.63
N ARG A 28 -8.45 4.57 1.58
CA ARG A 28 -9.35 3.41 1.51
C ARG A 28 -8.57 2.11 1.65
N ALA A 29 -7.44 1.96 0.96
CA ALA A 29 -6.59 0.78 1.08
C ALA A 29 -6.10 0.58 2.53
N ALA A 30 -5.53 1.63 3.13
CA ALA A 30 -5.06 1.60 4.51
C ALA A 30 -6.18 1.31 5.53
N LEU A 31 -7.36 1.89 5.34
CA LEU A 31 -8.53 1.62 6.19
C LEU A 31 -9.07 0.19 6.01
N THR A 32 -9.00 -0.35 4.80
CA THR A 32 -9.38 -1.74 4.51
C THR A 32 -8.47 -2.70 5.27
N ASP A 33 -7.15 -2.50 5.20
CA ASP A 33 -6.18 -3.30 5.94
C ASP A 33 -6.39 -3.17 7.45
N ARG A 34 -6.63 -1.96 7.95
CA ARG A 34 -6.94 -1.71 9.36
C ARG A 34 -8.22 -2.43 9.80
N CYS A 35 -9.26 -2.43 8.99
CA CYS A 35 -10.51 -3.16 9.28
C CYS A 35 -10.27 -4.68 9.37
N GLN A 36 -9.40 -5.24 8.52
CA GLN A 36 -9.04 -6.67 8.59
C GLN A 36 -8.28 -7.00 9.87
N VAL A 37 -7.33 -6.17 10.28
CA VAL A 37 -6.59 -6.37 11.53
C VAL A 37 -7.54 -6.28 12.74
N LEU A 38 -8.37 -5.24 12.78
CA LEU A 38 -9.32 -5.02 13.88
C LEU A 38 -10.41 -6.10 13.93
N SER A 39 -10.82 -6.68 12.79
CA SER A 39 -11.80 -7.76 12.80
C SER A 39 -11.26 -9.02 13.43
N VAL A 40 -10.02 -9.41 13.09
CA VAL A 40 -9.32 -10.53 13.73
C VAL A 40 -9.13 -10.27 15.22
N GLN A 41 -8.76 -9.05 15.60
CA GLN A 41 -8.62 -8.68 17.01
C GLN A 41 -9.95 -8.76 17.77
N ALA A 42 -11.04 -8.23 17.21
CA ALA A 42 -12.36 -8.29 17.81
C ALA A 42 -12.85 -9.73 17.97
N GLU A 43 -12.60 -10.61 17.00
CA GLU A 43 -12.90 -12.04 17.12
C GLU A 43 -12.09 -12.72 18.22
N ALA A 44 -10.82 -12.38 18.37
CA ALA A 44 -9.96 -12.91 19.43
C ALA A 44 -10.44 -12.47 20.82
N CYS A 45 -10.76 -11.18 20.98
CA CYS A 45 -11.33 -10.64 22.22
C CYS A 45 -12.68 -11.29 22.55
N ARG A 46 -13.55 -11.51 21.55
CA ARG A 46 -14.84 -12.19 21.73
C ARG A 46 -14.66 -13.63 22.20
N LYS A 47 -13.72 -14.38 21.62
CA LYS A 47 -13.39 -15.74 22.06
C LYS A 47 -12.82 -15.76 23.49
N ALA A 48 -11.93 -14.82 23.82
CA ALA A 48 -11.38 -14.69 25.17
C ALA A 48 -12.47 -14.39 26.21
N ARG A 49 -13.42 -13.51 25.88
CA ARG A 49 -14.59 -13.23 26.71
C ARG A 49 -15.44 -14.48 26.91
N GLN A 50 -15.76 -15.21 25.84
CA GLN A 50 -16.55 -16.45 25.93
C GLN A 50 -15.86 -17.51 26.78
N ALA A 51 -14.53 -17.66 26.67
CA ALA A 51 -13.76 -18.57 27.51
C ALA A 51 -13.83 -18.17 28.99
N ALA A 52 -13.68 -16.88 29.32
CA ALA A 52 -13.82 -16.38 30.67
C ALA A 52 -15.26 -16.56 31.23
N GLU A 53 -16.29 -16.38 30.38
CA GLU A 53 -17.70 -16.65 30.75
C GLU A 53 -17.92 -18.14 31.08
N GLN A 54 -17.34 -19.04 30.29
CA GLN A 54 -17.40 -20.49 30.53
C GLN A 54 -16.65 -20.90 31.80
N GLU A 55 -15.50 -20.28 32.09
CA GLU A 55 -14.74 -20.55 33.31
C GLU A 55 -15.53 -20.15 34.56
N VAL A 56 -16.11 -18.94 34.57
CA VAL A 56 -17.00 -18.50 35.65
C VAL A 56 -18.19 -19.45 35.79
N ALA A 57 -18.86 -19.81 34.69
CA ALA A 57 -20.00 -20.73 34.72
C ALA A 57 -19.61 -22.12 35.25
N THR A 58 -18.42 -22.63 34.90
CA THR A 58 -17.92 -23.92 35.38
C THR A 58 -17.66 -23.89 36.88
N LEU A 59 -17.06 -22.81 37.39
CA LEU A 59 -16.80 -22.62 38.83
C LEU A 59 -18.10 -22.40 39.62
N GLU A 60 -19.07 -21.69 39.05
CA GLU A 60 -20.39 -21.46 39.66
C GLU A 60 -21.27 -22.71 39.66
N SER A 61 -21.08 -23.61 38.69
CA SER A 61 -21.85 -24.84 38.59
C SER A 61 -21.71 -25.73 39.83
N LYS A 62 -22.76 -26.49 40.13
CA LYS A 62 -22.72 -27.62 41.09
C LYS A 62 -22.17 -28.90 40.44
N GLY A 63 -21.48 -28.79 39.30
CA GLY A 63 -20.87 -29.92 38.61
C GLY A 63 -19.62 -30.45 39.34
N PRO A 64 -19.02 -31.55 38.84
CA PRO A 64 -17.91 -32.23 39.51
C PRO A 64 -16.75 -31.29 39.82
N MET A 65 -16.34 -30.44 38.86
CA MET A 65 -15.26 -29.47 39.06
C MET A 65 -15.62 -28.38 40.09
N GLY A 66 -16.83 -27.82 40.02
CA GLY A 66 -17.30 -26.83 40.98
C GLY A 66 -17.40 -27.38 42.41
N LEU A 67 -17.75 -28.67 42.56
CA LEU A 67 -17.77 -29.39 43.85
C LEU A 67 -16.35 -29.68 44.36
N LEU A 68 -15.44 -30.12 43.50
CA LEU A 68 -14.04 -30.38 43.85
C LEU A 68 -13.36 -29.12 44.44
N TYR A 69 -13.56 -27.96 43.81
CA TYR A 69 -13.02 -26.70 44.34
C TYR A 69 -13.71 -26.22 45.62
N THR A 70 -14.98 -26.59 45.82
CA THR A 70 -15.68 -26.30 47.09
C THR A 70 -15.07 -27.12 48.22
N ILE A 71 -14.80 -28.40 47.99
CA ILE A 71 -14.17 -29.32 48.96
C ILE A 71 -12.73 -28.89 49.28
N ALA A 72 -11.99 -28.42 48.28
CA ALA A 72 -10.62 -27.92 48.46
C ALA A 72 -10.53 -26.56 49.16
N GLY A 73 -11.65 -25.85 49.39
CA GLY A 73 -11.70 -24.56 50.10
C GLY A 73 -11.31 -23.32 49.27
N ASP A 74 -10.77 -23.49 48.07
CA ASP A 74 -10.24 -22.39 47.24
C ASP A 74 -11.25 -21.77 46.26
N LYS A 75 -12.49 -22.30 46.20
CA LYS A 75 -13.50 -21.88 45.22
C LYS A 75 -13.75 -20.38 45.17
N ALA A 76 -13.87 -19.72 46.33
CA ALA A 76 -14.20 -18.29 46.40
C ALA A 76 -13.11 -17.42 45.74
N LYS A 77 -11.84 -17.67 46.06
CA LYS A 77 -10.69 -16.94 45.50
C LYS A 77 -10.62 -17.09 43.98
N ARG A 78 -10.72 -18.33 43.48
CA ARG A 78 -10.69 -18.61 42.03
C ARG A 78 -11.87 -17.99 41.28
N LEU A 79 -13.04 -17.97 41.91
CA LEU A 79 -14.23 -17.37 41.33
C LEU A 79 -14.14 -15.84 41.28
N ASP A 80 -13.53 -15.21 42.28
CA ASP A 80 -13.24 -13.78 42.26
C ASP A 80 -12.21 -13.42 41.18
N GLU A 81 -11.14 -14.21 41.06
CA GLU A 81 -10.14 -14.07 39.98
C GLU A 81 -10.80 -14.24 38.60
N ALA A 82 -11.59 -15.29 38.38
CA ALA A 82 -12.30 -15.53 37.13
C ALA A 82 -13.32 -14.42 36.79
N ARG A 83 -13.96 -13.81 37.80
CA ARG A 83 -14.82 -12.65 37.59
C ARG A 83 -14.03 -11.40 37.21
N GLN A 84 -12.83 -11.22 37.77
CA GLN A 84 -11.96 -10.12 37.38
C GLN A 84 -11.44 -10.28 35.95
N THR A 85 -11.03 -11.49 35.56
CA THR A 85 -10.62 -11.78 34.17
C THR A 85 -11.77 -11.57 33.21
N LEU A 86 -12.99 -12.00 33.56
CA LEU A 86 -14.18 -11.75 32.76
C LEU A 86 -14.50 -10.25 32.61
N ARG A 87 -14.38 -9.45 33.67
CA ARG A 87 -14.59 -7.99 33.58
C ARG A 87 -13.61 -7.33 32.61
N LYS A 88 -12.33 -7.71 32.67
CA LYS A 88 -11.31 -7.23 31.74
C LYS A 88 -11.63 -7.66 30.31
N ALA A 89 -11.88 -8.95 30.09
CA ALA A 89 -12.21 -9.48 28.77
C ALA A 89 -13.47 -8.85 28.15
N ARG A 90 -14.46 -8.46 28.97
CA ARG A 90 -15.64 -7.70 28.51
C ARG A 90 -15.29 -6.27 28.09
N ALA A 91 -14.44 -5.58 28.85
CA ALA A 91 -13.97 -4.25 28.47
C ALA A 91 -13.15 -4.30 27.17
N ASP A 92 -12.26 -5.29 27.05
CA ASP A 92 -11.44 -5.48 25.85
C ASP A 92 -12.29 -5.84 24.61
N ASP A 93 -13.29 -6.72 24.76
CA ASP A 93 -14.26 -7.05 23.69
C ASP A 93 -15.08 -5.82 23.26
N GLN A 94 -15.56 -5.01 24.21
CA GLN A 94 -16.28 -3.77 23.92
C GLN A 94 -15.39 -2.78 23.18
N GLN A 95 -14.17 -2.56 23.67
CA GLN A 95 -13.21 -1.65 23.04
C GLN A 95 -12.87 -2.10 21.62
N ALA A 96 -12.52 -3.38 21.42
CA ALA A 96 -12.20 -3.92 20.10
C ALA A 96 -13.39 -3.83 19.13
N SER A 97 -14.62 -4.03 19.61
CA SER A 97 -15.83 -3.86 18.81
C SER A 97 -16.08 -2.41 18.40
N TRP A 98 -15.79 -1.46 19.29
CA TRP A 98 -15.93 -0.03 19.02
C TRP A 98 -14.87 0.45 18.03
N ASP A 99 -13.62 0.04 18.20
CA ASP A 99 -12.53 0.37 17.30
C ASP A 99 -12.78 -0.15 15.88
N LEU A 100 -13.26 -1.40 15.75
CA LEU A 100 -13.65 -1.97 14.46
C LEU A 100 -14.81 -1.20 13.82
N ALA A 101 -15.86 -0.89 14.58
CA ALA A 101 -17.01 -0.15 14.07
C ALA A 101 -16.62 1.25 13.60
N GLN A 102 -15.75 1.94 14.34
CA GLN A 102 -15.24 3.25 13.96
C GLN A 102 -14.45 3.17 12.64
N ALA A 103 -13.54 2.19 12.52
CA ALA A 103 -12.77 2.01 11.29
C ALA A 103 -13.66 1.69 10.07
N GLN A 104 -14.74 0.93 10.26
CA GLN A 104 -15.73 0.66 9.21
C GLN A 104 -16.52 1.90 8.80
N VAL A 105 -16.87 2.77 9.76
CA VAL A 105 -17.51 4.06 9.48
C VAL A 105 -16.59 4.96 8.67
N ASP A 106 -15.32 5.07 9.06
CA ASP A 106 -14.32 5.86 8.35
C ASP A 106 -14.09 5.34 6.92
N LEU A 107 -14.07 4.01 6.74
CA LEU A 107 -13.99 3.39 5.42
C LEU A 107 -15.20 3.75 4.55
N ALA A 108 -16.42 3.61 5.07
CA ALA A 108 -17.65 3.93 4.34
C ALA A 108 -17.75 5.43 3.98
N GLN A 109 -17.26 6.32 4.84
CA GLN A 109 -17.18 7.76 4.54
C GLN A 109 -16.18 8.05 3.42
N THR A 110 -15.04 7.36 3.42
CA THR A 110 -14.02 7.46 2.36
C THR A 110 -14.58 6.97 1.02
N GLU A 111 -15.29 5.85 1.01
CA GLU A 111 -15.94 5.30 -0.20
C GLU A 111 -17.02 6.25 -0.75
N ARG A 112 -17.87 6.81 0.10
CA ARG A 112 -18.84 7.85 -0.31
C ARG A 112 -18.17 9.09 -0.90
N SER A 113 -17.00 9.45 -0.40
CA SER A 113 -16.23 10.58 -0.91
C SER A 113 -15.57 10.29 -2.27
N LEU A 114 -15.39 9.02 -2.63
CA LEU A 114 -14.88 8.57 -3.94
C LEU A 114 -15.97 8.54 -5.02
N GLU A 115 -17.24 8.28 -4.67
CA GLU A 115 -18.38 8.26 -5.61
C GLU A 115 -18.46 9.50 -6.53
N PRO A 116 -18.41 10.75 -6.02
CA PRO A 116 -18.48 11.93 -6.89
C PRO A 116 -17.22 12.15 -7.74
N LEU A 117 -16.12 11.44 -7.45
CA LEU A 117 -14.86 11.49 -8.21
C LEU A 117 -14.80 10.39 -9.28
N ALA A 118 -15.89 9.62 -9.47
CA ALA A 118 -15.98 8.66 -10.54
C ALA A 118 -15.82 9.34 -11.91
N GLY A 119 -14.90 8.84 -12.73
CA GLY A 119 -14.61 9.39 -14.06
C GLY A 119 -13.76 10.67 -14.08
N CYS A 120 -13.32 11.21 -12.94
CA CYS A 120 -12.43 12.39 -12.95
C CYS A 120 -11.10 12.11 -13.66
N ASP A 121 -10.57 10.89 -13.58
CA ASP A 121 -9.30 10.52 -14.22
C ASP A 121 -9.42 10.49 -15.74
N SER A 122 -10.52 9.98 -16.28
CA SER A 122 -10.76 9.97 -17.73
C SER A 122 -11.04 11.39 -18.24
N ALA A 123 -11.81 12.19 -17.49
CA ALA A 123 -12.02 13.60 -17.81
C ALA A 123 -10.71 14.40 -17.76
N PHE A 124 -9.86 14.16 -16.76
CA PHE A 124 -8.55 14.78 -16.64
C PHE A 124 -7.62 14.36 -17.77
N ALA A 125 -7.56 13.07 -18.13
CA ALA A 125 -6.76 12.58 -19.25
C ALA A 125 -7.21 13.20 -20.59
N ALA A 126 -8.52 13.30 -20.83
CA ALA A 126 -9.05 13.95 -22.02
C ALA A 126 -8.70 15.45 -22.05
N ALA A 127 -8.84 16.15 -20.92
CA ALA A 127 -8.48 17.56 -20.81
C ALA A 127 -6.97 17.78 -21.02
N ARG A 128 -6.13 16.87 -20.52
CA ARG A 128 -4.67 16.85 -20.73
C ARG A 128 -4.34 16.75 -22.22
N GLN A 129 -4.98 15.81 -22.92
CA GLN A 129 -4.77 15.59 -24.35
C GLN A 129 -5.26 16.79 -25.20
N ALA A 130 -6.42 17.37 -24.85
CA ALA A 130 -6.93 18.57 -25.50
C ALA A 130 -5.97 19.77 -25.33
N ARG A 131 -5.38 19.94 -24.15
CA ARG A 131 -4.39 21.01 -23.92
C ARG A 131 -3.07 20.75 -24.64
N ALA A 132 -2.59 19.51 -24.65
CA ALA A 132 -1.38 19.14 -25.39
C ALA A 132 -1.52 19.41 -26.89
N THR A 133 -2.64 19.00 -27.49
CA THR A 133 -2.93 19.27 -28.92
C THR A 133 -3.04 20.76 -29.22
N THR A 134 -3.65 21.54 -28.32
CA THR A 134 -3.73 23.00 -28.45
C THR A 134 -2.34 23.67 -28.39
N LEU A 135 -1.49 23.23 -27.45
CA LEU A 135 -0.10 23.69 -27.33
C LEU A 135 0.75 23.33 -28.56
N GLN A 136 0.58 22.12 -29.10
CA GLN A 136 1.26 21.67 -30.31
C GLN A 136 0.82 22.49 -31.54
N ALA A 137 -0.48 22.77 -31.68
CA ALA A 137 -1.01 23.57 -32.78
C ALA A 137 -0.59 25.05 -32.71
N ALA A 138 -0.35 25.58 -31.51
CA ALA A 138 0.09 26.97 -31.31
C ALA A 138 1.58 27.18 -31.64
N ASP A 139 2.35 26.10 -31.85
CA ASP A 139 3.78 26.10 -32.23
C ASP A 139 4.68 26.99 -31.34
N LEU A 140 4.32 27.07 -30.06
CA LEU A 140 5.00 27.87 -29.04
C LEU A 140 6.25 27.14 -28.49
N PRO A 141 7.22 27.82 -27.85
CA PRO A 141 8.38 27.15 -27.24
C PRO A 141 7.99 26.07 -26.21
N GLN A 142 6.82 26.20 -25.58
CA GLN A 142 6.22 25.20 -24.69
C GLN A 142 5.90 23.88 -25.43
N SER A 143 5.62 23.90 -26.74
CA SER A 143 5.37 22.68 -27.54
C SER A 143 6.63 21.80 -27.64
N ARG A 144 7.82 22.42 -27.75
CA ARG A 144 9.10 21.72 -27.78
C ARG A 144 9.42 21.09 -26.43
N GLN A 145 9.16 21.82 -25.34
CA GLN A 145 9.32 21.29 -23.98
C GLN A 145 8.36 20.13 -23.71
N LEU A 146 7.10 20.25 -24.13
CA LEU A 146 6.10 19.19 -24.04
C LEU A 146 6.57 17.93 -24.77
N ARG A 147 7.09 18.07 -26.00
CA ARG A 147 7.62 16.93 -26.76
C ARG A 147 8.80 16.24 -26.08
N ILE A 148 9.72 17.00 -25.49
CA ILE A 148 10.86 16.44 -24.72
C ILE A 148 10.35 15.66 -23.50
N LEU A 149 9.34 16.18 -22.80
CA LEU A 149 8.75 15.51 -21.64
C LEU A 149 7.95 14.25 -22.03
N GLU A 150 7.18 14.30 -23.11
CA GLU A 150 6.48 13.13 -23.66
C GLU A 150 7.46 12.05 -24.10
N GLU A 151 8.57 12.44 -24.74
CA GLU A 151 9.61 11.51 -25.18
C GLU A 151 10.38 10.93 -23.97
N ALA A 152 10.59 11.71 -22.91
CA ALA A 152 11.15 11.20 -21.66
C ALA A 152 10.19 10.25 -20.92
N LEU A 153 8.87 10.48 -20.99
CA LEU A 153 7.86 9.56 -20.49
C LEU A 153 7.78 8.28 -21.34
N ALA A 154 7.95 8.39 -22.66
CA ALA A 154 8.00 7.25 -23.58
C ALA A 154 9.29 6.42 -23.40
N GLN A 155 10.42 7.06 -23.09
CA GLN A 155 11.64 6.39 -22.60
C GLN A 155 11.41 5.61 -21.28
N GLY A 156 10.23 5.78 -20.66
CA GLY A 156 9.58 4.80 -19.78
C GLY A 156 9.76 3.33 -20.20
N GLU A 157 9.74 3.07 -21.51
CA GLU A 157 9.94 1.76 -22.13
C GLU A 157 11.31 1.12 -21.83
N ASP A 158 12.37 1.93 -21.67
CA ASP A 158 13.71 1.43 -21.30
C ASP A 158 13.73 0.83 -19.90
N TRP A 159 12.81 1.26 -19.03
CA TRP A 159 12.68 0.68 -17.70
C TRP A 159 12.01 -0.69 -17.72
N PHE A 160 11.10 -0.95 -18.67
CA PHE A 160 10.58 -2.30 -18.91
C PHE A 160 11.70 -3.24 -19.35
N GLN A 161 12.66 -2.73 -20.14
CA GLN A 161 13.84 -3.52 -20.50
C GLN A 161 14.70 -3.84 -19.27
N ARG A 162 14.95 -2.87 -18.38
CA ARG A 162 15.68 -3.10 -17.12
C ARG A 162 14.96 -4.05 -16.17
N LEU A 163 13.62 -3.99 -16.10
CA LEU A 163 12.80 -4.96 -15.36
C LEU A 163 12.89 -6.36 -15.97
N THR A 164 12.99 -6.45 -17.30
CA THR A 164 13.17 -7.72 -18.02
C THR A 164 14.55 -8.31 -17.73
N ASP A 165 15.60 -7.49 -17.71
CA ASP A 165 16.96 -7.91 -17.34
C ASP A 165 17.04 -8.37 -15.88
N LEU A 166 16.31 -7.71 -14.97
CA LEU A 166 16.18 -8.16 -13.57
C LEU A 166 15.40 -9.46 -13.43
N CYS A 167 14.32 -9.64 -14.20
CA CYS A 167 13.64 -10.93 -14.27
C CYS A 167 14.59 -12.06 -14.72
N ALA A 168 15.51 -11.78 -15.64
CA ALA A 168 16.53 -12.73 -16.06
C ALA A 168 17.55 -13.03 -14.93
N GLN A 169 17.94 -12.02 -14.15
CA GLN A 169 18.80 -12.19 -12.97
C GLN A 169 18.12 -13.03 -11.87
N CYS A 170 16.82 -12.82 -11.62
CA CYS A 170 16.05 -13.64 -10.69
C CYS A 170 16.01 -15.12 -11.13
N ARG A 171 15.88 -15.39 -12.44
CA ARG A 171 15.94 -16.76 -12.97
C ARG A 171 17.31 -17.41 -12.73
N ALA A 172 18.39 -16.67 -12.91
CA ALA A 172 19.74 -17.17 -12.64
C ALA A 172 19.94 -17.52 -11.16
N VAL A 173 19.42 -16.72 -10.22
CA VAL A 173 19.47 -17.01 -8.78
C VAL A 173 18.59 -18.22 -8.42
N LEU A 174 17.42 -18.37 -9.03
CA LEU A 174 16.59 -19.58 -8.88
C LEU A 174 17.30 -20.85 -9.37
N ASP A 175 18.01 -20.76 -10.48
CA ASP A 175 18.78 -21.88 -11.01
C ASP A 175 20.00 -22.21 -10.12
N ALA A 176 20.65 -21.19 -9.55
CA ALA A 176 21.71 -21.38 -8.54
C ALA A 176 21.15 -22.07 -7.28
N ALA A 177 19.99 -21.65 -6.77
CA ALA A 177 19.33 -22.28 -5.63
C ALA A 177 18.97 -23.76 -5.92
N ARG A 178 18.47 -24.07 -7.12
CA ARG A 178 18.24 -25.46 -7.54
C ARG A 178 19.53 -26.30 -7.58
N GLN A 179 20.65 -25.70 -7.99
CA GLN A 179 21.95 -26.38 -7.96
C GLN A 179 22.39 -26.65 -6.52
N THR A 180 22.20 -25.71 -5.59
CA THR A 180 22.49 -25.94 -4.16
C THR A 180 21.64 -27.07 -3.56
N LEU A 181 20.37 -27.17 -3.95
CA LEU A 181 19.47 -28.23 -3.51
C LEU A 181 19.92 -29.61 -4.04
N ARG A 182 20.34 -29.69 -5.31
CA ARG A 182 20.94 -30.93 -5.88
C ARG A 182 22.25 -31.33 -5.21
N LEU A 183 23.06 -30.35 -4.81
CA LEU A 183 24.25 -30.62 -4.02
C LEU A 183 23.84 -31.18 -2.65
N ALA A 184 22.78 -30.64 -2.03
CA ALA A 184 22.31 -31.09 -0.72
C ALA A 184 21.89 -32.56 -0.75
N GLU A 185 21.15 -32.95 -1.78
CA GLU A 185 20.79 -34.35 -2.08
C GLU A 185 22.02 -35.27 -2.22
N ARG A 186 23.12 -34.78 -2.82
CA ARG A 186 24.38 -35.53 -2.95
C ARG A 186 25.12 -35.69 -1.62
N VAL A 187 25.01 -34.72 -0.71
CA VAL A 187 25.63 -34.79 0.62
C VAL A 187 24.89 -35.74 1.55
N GLU A 188 23.58 -35.87 1.40
CA GLU A 188 22.84 -36.94 2.08
C GLU A 188 23.37 -38.34 1.71
N GLN A 189 23.87 -38.51 0.47
CA GLN A 189 24.42 -39.76 -0.04
C GLN A 189 25.90 -39.99 0.33
N PHE A 190 26.72 -38.93 0.31
CA PHE A 190 28.16 -39.00 0.56
C PHE A 190 28.54 -37.96 1.62
N ARG A 191 28.29 -38.25 2.90
CA ARG A 191 28.51 -37.34 4.05
C ARG A 191 29.99 -37.07 4.33
N THR A 192 30.67 -36.38 3.42
CA THR A 192 32.05 -35.95 3.59
C THR A 192 32.10 -34.50 4.10
N PRO A 193 33.04 -34.15 5.00
CA PRO A 193 33.14 -32.80 5.54
C PRO A 193 33.40 -31.74 4.45
N SER A 194 34.07 -32.12 3.35
CA SER A 194 34.30 -31.22 2.21
C SER A 194 33.04 -30.87 1.43
N THR A 195 32.05 -31.77 1.37
CA THR A 195 30.79 -31.49 0.65
C THR A 195 29.81 -30.68 1.49
N LEU A 196 29.85 -30.82 2.82
CA LEU A 196 29.11 -29.96 3.75
C LEU A 196 29.58 -28.50 3.70
N ALA A 197 30.89 -28.25 3.62
CA ALA A 197 31.44 -26.90 3.49
C ALA A 197 31.00 -26.23 2.17
N LEU A 198 31.08 -26.96 1.05
CA LEU A 198 30.63 -26.47 -0.26
C LEU A 198 29.14 -26.14 -0.31
N LEU A 199 28.31 -26.88 0.44
CA LEU A 199 26.88 -26.57 0.56
C LEU A 199 26.62 -25.28 1.32
N GLN A 200 27.32 -25.10 2.44
CA GLN A 200 27.15 -23.93 3.27
C GLN A 200 27.57 -22.67 2.51
N ASP A 201 28.72 -22.70 1.83
CA ASP A 201 29.19 -21.59 0.99
C ASP A 201 28.19 -21.28 -0.15
N ALA A 202 27.60 -22.30 -0.77
CA ALA A 202 26.64 -22.10 -1.85
C ALA A 202 25.28 -21.59 -1.34
N ALA A 203 24.82 -22.04 -0.16
CA ALA A 203 23.62 -21.53 0.49
C ALA A 203 23.81 -20.06 0.91
N ASP A 204 24.94 -19.72 1.52
CA ASP A 204 25.24 -18.35 1.90
C ASP A 204 25.33 -17.42 0.68
N LEU A 205 25.93 -17.87 -0.41
CA LEU A 205 25.99 -17.12 -1.67
C LEU A 205 24.59 -16.88 -2.27
N THR A 206 23.71 -17.88 -2.26
CA THR A 206 22.34 -17.74 -2.79
C THR A 206 21.50 -16.79 -1.95
N VAL A 207 21.61 -16.84 -0.62
CA VAL A 207 20.95 -15.88 0.29
C VAL A 207 21.46 -14.45 0.08
N GLN A 208 22.78 -14.26 -0.04
CA GLN A 208 23.36 -12.94 -0.32
C GLN A 208 22.91 -12.38 -1.67
N GLN A 209 22.88 -13.21 -2.72
CA GLN A 209 22.42 -12.80 -4.05
C GLN A 209 20.92 -12.45 -4.04
N GLN A 210 20.10 -13.21 -3.31
CA GLN A 210 18.68 -12.93 -3.16
C GLN A 210 18.44 -11.60 -2.44
N GLN A 211 19.10 -11.36 -1.30
CA GLN A 211 18.96 -10.10 -0.55
C GLN A 211 19.38 -8.89 -1.40
N LYS A 212 20.46 -9.02 -2.18
CA LYS A 212 20.93 -7.96 -3.09
C LYS A 212 19.93 -7.69 -4.21
N LEU A 213 19.30 -8.74 -4.77
CA LEU A 213 18.24 -8.58 -5.77
C LEU A 213 17.02 -7.87 -5.18
N ASP A 214 16.56 -8.27 -3.99
CA ASP A 214 15.40 -7.65 -3.34
C ASP A 214 15.63 -6.16 -3.06
N GLN A 215 16.84 -5.79 -2.61
CA GLN A 215 17.22 -4.39 -2.40
C GLN A 215 17.26 -3.61 -3.72
N ASN A 216 17.87 -4.18 -4.77
CA ASN A 216 17.95 -3.53 -6.08
C ASN A 216 16.57 -3.36 -6.71
N LEU A 217 15.70 -4.36 -6.61
CA LEU A 217 14.32 -4.30 -7.09
C LEU A 217 13.54 -3.20 -6.37
N THR A 218 13.63 -3.16 -5.04
CA THR A 218 12.93 -2.14 -4.25
C THR A 218 13.42 -0.74 -4.64
N ALA A 219 14.74 -0.52 -4.69
CA ALA A 219 15.31 0.78 -5.04
C ALA A 219 14.99 1.23 -6.48
N LEU A 220 14.94 0.29 -7.43
CA LEU A 220 14.58 0.59 -8.81
C LEU A 220 13.09 0.92 -8.95
N LEU A 221 12.20 0.14 -8.32
CA LEU A 221 10.77 0.41 -8.35
C LEU A 221 10.46 1.77 -7.72
N THR A 222 11.00 2.06 -6.54
CA THR A 222 10.80 3.37 -5.88
C THR A 222 11.38 4.50 -6.74
N GLY A 223 12.59 4.34 -7.28
CA GLY A 223 13.22 5.37 -8.11
C GLY A 223 12.50 5.59 -9.45
N MET A 224 11.88 4.55 -10.01
CA MET A 224 11.04 4.66 -11.22
C MET A 224 9.74 5.39 -10.91
N GLU A 225 9.05 5.02 -9.85
CA GLU A 225 7.81 5.67 -9.42
C GLU A 225 8.04 7.16 -9.10
N GLU A 226 9.12 7.49 -8.40
CA GLU A 226 9.51 8.87 -8.11
C GLU A 226 9.80 9.67 -9.38
N ARG A 227 10.56 9.10 -10.33
CA ARG A 227 10.86 9.81 -11.59
C ARG A 227 9.64 9.96 -12.48
N GLN A 228 8.80 8.93 -12.58
CA GLN A 228 7.58 8.98 -13.36
C GLN A 228 6.62 10.02 -12.80
N THR A 229 6.43 10.05 -11.47
CA THR A 229 5.58 11.05 -10.82
C THR A 229 6.12 12.47 -10.98
N GLN A 230 7.44 12.67 -10.90
CA GLN A 230 8.07 13.97 -11.18
C GLN A 230 7.85 14.42 -12.63
N LEU A 231 8.04 13.53 -13.61
CA LEU A 231 7.81 13.84 -15.02
C LEU A 231 6.33 14.13 -15.32
N GLU A 232 5.40 13.37 -14.73
CA GLU A 232 3.97 13.62 -14.86
C GLU A 232 3.56 14.97 -14.23
N GLN A 233 4.11 15.29 -13.05
CA GLN A 233 3.87 16.57 -12.38
C GLN A 233 4.39 17.75 -13.20
N THR A 234 5.63 17.68 -13.69
CA THR A 234 6.22 18.74 -14.53
C THR A 234 5.46 18.93 -15.84
N LEU A 235 4.99 17.85 -16.47
CA LEU A 235 4.12 17.94 -17.64
C LEU A 235 2.78 18.61 -17.28
N ASP A 236 2.14 18.21 -16.18
CA ASP A 236 0.87 18.79 -15.75
C ASP A 236 1.01 20.26 -15.30
N ASP A 237 2.16 20.66 -14.78
CA ASP A 237 2.50 22.05 -14.46
C ASP A 237 2.68 22.88 -15.72
N LEU A 238 3.40 22.37 -16.72
CA LEU A 238 3.53 23.00 -18.02
C LEU A 238 2.17 23.16 -18.69
N LEU A 239 1.35 22.11 -18.62
CA LEU A 239 -0.02 22.14 -19.11
C LEU A 239 -0.92 23.03 -18.27
N ALA A 240 -0.60 23.40 -17.03
CA ALA A 240 -1.42 24.29 -16.21
C ALA A 240 -1.06 25.78 -16.36
N GLN A 241 -0.01 26.11 -17.12
CA GLN A 241 0.42 27.48 -17.39
C GLN A 241 -0.49 28.18 -18.41
N ASP A 242 -0.52 29.51 -18.34
CA ASP A 242 -1.22 30.34 -19.31
C ASP A 242 -0.47 30.32 -20.64
N LEU A 243 -1.18 29.93 -21.70
CA LEU A 243 -0.68 29.86 -23.08
C LEU A 243 -0.34 31.24 -23.66
N PHE A 244 -1.01 32.29 -23.16
CA PHE A 244 -0.84 33.67 -23.57
C PHE A 244 -0.93 34.55 -22.32
N PRO A 245 0.18 35.10 -21.78
CA PRO A 245 0.07 36.14 -20.77
C PRO A 245 -0.67 37.33 -21.40
N SER A 246 -1.63 37.90 -20.68
CA SER A 246 -2.27 39.17 -21.08
C SER A 246 -1.18 40.18 -21.43
N PRO A 247 -1.31 40.97 -22.52
CA PRO A 247 -0.41 42.08 -22.73
C PRO A 247 -0.49 42.95 -21.48
N VAL A 248 0.65 43.14 -20.83
CA VAL A 248 0.82 44.17 -19.82
C VAL A 248 0.48 45.46 -20.55
N GLU A 249 -0.56 46.18 -20.10
CA GLU A 249 -0.76 47.56 -20.51
C GLU A 249 0.49 48.33 -20.08
N GLU A 250 1.46 48.43 -20.98
CA GLU A 250 2.51 49.43 -20.90
C GLU A 250 1.78 50.78 -20.97
N ALA A 251 1.52 51.33 -19.79
CA ALA A 251 1.14 52.73 -19.64
C ALA A 251 2.25 53.57 -20.26
N PHE A 252 2.05 54.00 -21.51
CA PHE A 252 2.80 55.08 -22.11
C PHE A 252 2.49 56.35 -21.33
N PRO A 253 3.47 57.00 -20.68
CA PRO A 253 3.25 58.33 -20.13
C PRO A 253 3.17 59.35 -21.27
N ASP A 254 2.10 60.15 -21.27
CA ASP A 254 1.93 61.35 -22.11
C ASP A 254 2.98 62.44 -21.80
#